data_AF-A0A2S4K565-F1
#
_entry.id   AF-A0A2S4K565-F1
#
_cell.length_a   1.000
_cell.length_b   1.000
_cell.length_c   1.000
_cell.angle_alpha   90.00
_cell.angle_beta   90.00
_cell.angle_gamma   90.00
#
_symmetry.space_group_name_H-M   'P 1'
#
loop_
_entity.id
_entity.type
_entity.pdbx_description
1 polymer ?
#
loop_
_entity_poly.entity_id
_entity_poly.type
_entity_poly.pdbx_seq_one_letter_code
_entity_poly.pdbx_strand_id
1 'polypeptide(L)'
;MDENQPARPTRKVTCYAGFIRLNDVHIQLDFTAPVGATQDQRDAAFLKALAEHASLDYLAVGEFEMPQDARESAPNDIKGL
;
A
#
# COMPACT_ATOMS: atom_id res chain seq x y z
N MET A 1 -10.96 -24.34 -38.77
CA MET A 1 -10.47 -22.95 -38.76
C MET A 1 -11.17 -22.34 -37.59
N ASP A 2 -10.55 -22.39 -36.41
CA ASP A 2 -11.20 -22.13 -35.13
C ASP A 2 -10.32 -21.15 -34.36
N GLU A 3 -10.27 -19.91 -34.84
CA GLU A 3 -9.56 -18.81 -34.20
C GLU A 3 -10.56 -17.70 -33.86
N ASN A 4 -11.38 -17.96 -32.85
CA ASN A 4 -12.06 -16.91 -32.09
C ASN A 4 -11.75 -17.13 -30.61
N GLN A 5 -10.47 -16.96 -30.23
CA GLN A 5 -10.13 -16.79 -28.82
C GLN A 5 -10.58 -15.37 -28.43
N PRO A 6 -11.49 -15.21 -27.45
CA PRO A 6 -11.86 -13.88 -26.98
C PRO A 6 -10.62 -13.18 -26.45
N ALA A 7 -10.39 -11.94 -26.90
CA ALA A 7 -9.31 -11.11 -26.42
C ALA A 7 -9.33 -11.07 -24.89
N ARG A 8 -8.20 -11.38 -24.24
CA ARG A 8 -8.11 -11.35 -22.78
C ARG A 8 -8.49 -9.95 -22.29
N PRO A 9 -9.35 -9.82 -21.28
CA PRO A 9 -9.72 -8.51 -20.76
C PRO A 9 -8.47 -7.76 -20.29
N THR A 10 -8.20 -6.60 -20.87
CA THR A 10 -7.11 -5.72 -20.48
C THR A 10 -7.60 -4.75 -19.41
N ARG A 11 -6.86 -4.61 -18.31
CA ARG A 11 -7.12 -3.63 -17.25
C ARG A 11 -5.99 -2.62 -17.20
N LYS A 12 -6.33 -1.33 -17.13
CA LYS A 12 -5.35 -0.26 -16.92
C LYS A 12 -4.88 -0.27 -15.47
N VAL A 13 -3.57 -0.20 -15.26
CA VAL A 13 -2.95 -0.11 -13.94
C VAL A 13 -2.05 1.12 -13.86
N THR A 14 -1.89 1.65 -12.66
CA THR A 14 -0.88 2.64 -12.30
C THR A 14 0.28 1.91 -11.62
N CYS A 15 1.50 2.18 -12.06
CA CYS A 15 2.71 1.66 -11.44
C CYS A 15 3.22 2.64 -10.38
N TYR A 16 3.65 2.10 -9.25
CA TYR A 16 4.19 2.84 -8.12
C TYR A 16 5.57 2.27 -7.78
N ALA A 17 6.47 3.14 -7.38
CA ALA A 17 7.75 2.77 -6.78
C ALA A 17 7.84 3.52 -5.45
N GLY A 18 8.22 2.80 -4.40
CA GLY A 18 8.36 3.34 -3.06
C GLY A 18 9.44 2.61 -2.29
N PHE A 19 9.63 3.02 -1.04
CA PHE A 19 10.53 2.32 -0.14
C PHE A 19 10.02 2.38 1.29
N ILE A 20 10.44 1.40 2.08
CA ILE A 20 10.33 1.44 3.54
C ILE A 20 11.73 1.46 4.11
N ARG A 21 11.92 2.30 5.12
CA ARG A 21 13.12 2.31 5.93
C ARG A 21 12.77 1.91 7.36
N LEU A 22 13.38 0.83 7.84
CA LEU A 22 13.23 0.35 9.20
C LEU A 22 14.64 0.13 9.77
N ASN A 23 15.04 0.95 10.73
CA ASN A 23 16.43 1.01 11.22
C ASN A 23 17.40 1.25 10.06
N ASP A 24 18.43 0.40 9.93
CA ASP A 24 19.41 0.41 8.83
C ASP A 24 18.96 -0.37 7.58
N VAL A 25 17.74 -0.95 7.59
CA VAL A 25 17.22 -1.70 6.45
C VAL A 25 16.43 -0.77 5.53
N HIS A 26 16.79 -0.78 4.26
CA HIS A 26 16.09 -0.07 3.19
C HIS A 26 15.50 -1.10 2.22
N ILE A 27 14.17 -1.14 2.13
CA ILE A 27 13.42 -2.04 1.24
C ILE A 27 12.79 -1.18 0.16
N GLN A 28 13.36 -1.19 -1.04
CA GLN A 28 12.72 -0.60 -2.21
C GLN A 28 11.73 -1.61 -2.79
N LEU A 29 10.56 -1.12 -3.19
CA LEU A 29 9.53 -1.97 -3.78
C LEU A 29 8.75 -1.24 -4.85
N ASP A 30 8.40 -1.99 -5.88
CA ASP A 30 7.51 -1.60 -6.95
C ASP A 30 6.22 -2.39 -6.88
N PHE A 31 5.10 -1.72 -7.16
CA PHE A 31 3.80 -2.36 -7.13
C PHE A 31 2.84 -1.68 -8.11
N THR A 32 1.73 -2.34 -8.40
CA THR A 32 0.72 -1.81 -9.29
C THR A 32 -0.65 -1.83 -8.62
N ALA A 33 -1.47 -0.82 -8.93
CA ALA A 33 -2.87 -0.80 -8.53
C ALA A 33 -3.74 -0.43 -9.75
N PRO A 34 -5.02 -0.81 -9.78
CA PRO A 34 -5.94 -0.37 -10.82
C PRO A 34 -5.98 1.16 -10.96
N VAL A 35 -6.15 1.66 -12.18
CA VAL A 35 -6.39 3.10 -12.37
C VAL A 35 -7.67 3.51 -11.64
N GLY A 36 -7.60 4.58 -10.84
CA GLY A 36 -8.70 5.03 -10.01
C GLY A 36 -8.88 4.26 -8.70
N ALA A 37 -7.92 3.42 -8.31
CA ALA A 37 -7.94 2.72 -7.04
C ALA A 37 -8.11 3.68 -5.86
N THR A 38 -8.93 3.29 -4.89
CA THR A 38 -9.09 4.04 -3.63
C THR A 38 -7.76 4.05 -2.86
N GLN A 39 -7.68 4.88 -1.82
CA GLN A 39 -6.51 4.86 -0.94
C GLN A 39 -6.31 3.47 -0.31
N ASP A 40 -7.36 2.89 0.28
CA ASP A 40 -7.28 1.55 0.89
C ASP A 40 -6.82 0.47 -0.10
N GLN A 41 -7.25 0.55 -1.36
CA GLN A 41 -6.82 -0.40 -2.40
C GLN A 41 -5.34 -0.26 -2.76
N ARG A 42 -4.82 0.98 -2.76
CA ARG A 42 -3.39 1.25 -2.99
C ARG A 42 -2.57 0.80 -1.79
N ASP A 43 -3.05 1.08 -0.58
CA ASP A 43 -2.38 0.69 0.66
C ASP A 43 -2.32 -0.83 0.79
N ALA A 44 -3.41 -1.54 0.47
CA ALA A 44 -3.42 -3.00 0.41
C ALA A 44 -2.45 -3.55 -0.65
N ALA A 45 -2.36 -2.93 -1.83
CA ALA A 45 -1.41 -3.33 -2.88
C ALA A 45 0.05 -3.11 -2.45
N PHE A 46 0.34 -2.01 -1.76
CA PHE A 46 1.64 -1.71 -1.18
C PHE A 46 2.03 -2.71 -0.08
N LEU A 47 1.14 -2.97 0.89
CA LEU A 47 1.38 -3.95 1.95
C LEU A 47 1.59 -5.36 1.39
N LYS A 48 0.87 -5.70 0.32
CA LYS A 48 1.07 -6.97 -0.38
C LYS A 48 2.47 -7.05 -1.00
N ALA A 49 2.92 -6.00 -1.70
CA ALA A 49 4.27 -5.96 -2.25
C ALA A 49 5.34 -6.02 -1.15
N LEU A 50 5.11 -5.33 -0.03
CA LEU A 50 6.01 -5.40 1.13
C LEU A 50 6.11 -6.81 1.71
N ALA A 51 5.01 -7.57 1.74
CA ALA A 51 4.99 -8.94 2.26
C ALA A 51 5.86 -9.92 1.45
N GLU A 52 6.27 -9.57 0.23
CA GLU A 52 7.24 -10.35 -0.56
C GLU A 52 8.69 -10.16 -0.06
N HIS A 53 8.97 -9.04 0.60
CA HIS A 53 10.30 -8.68 1.10
C HIS A 53 10.44 -8.78 2.62
N ALA A 54 9.32 -8.79 3.35
CA ALA A 54 9.28 -8.82 4.80
C ALA A 54 8.14 -9.71 5.30
N SER A 55 8.33 -10.34 6.45
CA SER A 55 7.23 -11.04 7.13
C SER A 55 6.34 -10.04 7.85
N LEU A 56 5.08 -9.97 7.43
CA LEU A 56 4.03 -9.20 8.11
C LEU A 56 3.14 -10.17 8.88
N ASP A 57 3.27 -10.16 10.21
CA ASP A 57 2.38 -10.86 11.13
C ASP A 57 1.72 -9.83 12.03
N TYR A 58 0.39 -9.77 12.02
CA TYR A 58 -0.37 -8.89 12.90
C TYR A 58 -1.61 -9.62 13.41
N LEU A 59 -1.90 -9.39 14.69
CA LEU A 59 -3.06 -9.94 15.37
C LEU A 59 -3.87 -8.79 15.97
N ALA A 60 -5.16 -8.74 15.66
CA ALA A 60 -6.06 -7.81 16.34
C ALA A 60 -6.19 -8.22 17.81
N VAL A 61 -5.75 -7.37 18.73
CA VAL A 61 -5.75 -7.63 20.18
C VAL A 61 -7.02 -7.17 20.89
N GLY A 62 -7.91 -6.47 20.20
CA GLY A 62 -9.16 -5.92 20.72
C GLY A 62 -9.62 -4.70 19.92
N GLU A 63 -10.81 -4.20 20.24
CA GLU A 63 -11.36 -2.97 19.68
C GLU A 63 -11.63 -1.99 20.82
N PHE A 64 -11.30 -0.72 20.62
CA PHE A 64 -11.58 0.34 21.59
C PHE A 64 -12.00 1.62 20.87
N GLU A 65 -12.92 2.36 21.49
CA GLU A 65 -13.37 3.64 20.97
C GLU A 65 -12.30 4.71 21.26
N MET A 66 -11.69 5.26 20.21
CA MET A 66 -10.82 6.43 20.33
C MET A 66 -11.67 7.71 20.16
N PRO A 67 -11.53 8.71 21.05
CA PRO A 67 -12.14 10.01 20.84
C PRO A 67 -11.62 10.64 19.55
N GLN A 68 -12.53 11.13 18.71
CA GLN A 68 -12.26 11.56 17.34
C GLN A 68 -11.23 12.71 17.26
N ASP A 69 -11.15 13.54 18.29
CA ASP A 69 -10.24 14.69 18.41
C ASP A 69 -8.76 14.31 18.70
N ALA A 70 -8.45 13.05 19.00
CA ALA A 70 -7.08 12.62 19.30
C ALA A 70 -6.18 12.46 18.05
N ARG A 71 -6.74 12.49 16.84
CA ARG A 71 -5.98 12.34 15.57
C ARG A 71 -5.22 13.60 15.14
N GLU A 72 -5.50 14.76 15.70
CA GLU A 72 -4.94 16.06 15.29
C GLU A 72 -3.62 16.45 15.98
N SER A 73 -2.96 15.52 16.68
CA SER A 73 -1.67 15.77 17.35
C SER A 73 -0.49 15.01 16.74
N ALA A 74 -0.42 14.91 15.41
CA ALA A 74 0.86 14.64 14.76
C ALA A 74 1.64 15.97 14.72
N PRO A 75 2.83 16.09 15.35
CA PRO A 75 3.61 17.31 15.32
C PRO A 75 4.07 17.54 13.88
N ASN A 76 3.44 18.51 13.22
CA ASN A 76 3.84 19.01 11.92
C ASN A 76 5.02 19.98 12.11
N ASP A 77 6.14 19.47 12.63
CA ASP A 77 7.38 20.22 12.84
C ASP A 77 8.56 19.49 12.20
N ILE A 78 8.60 19.51 10.87
CA ILE A 78 9.89 19.53 10.15
C ILE A 78 9.82 20.68 9.16
N LYS A 79 9.82 21.91 9.68
CA LYS A 79 10.29 23.09 8.97
C LYS A 79 11.68 23.43 9.53
N GLY A 80 12.72 23.11 8.77
CA GLY A 80 14.07 23.58 9.05
C GLY A 80 15.13 22.50 8.97
N LEU A 81 15.54 22.15 7.75
CA LEU A 81 16.96 22.07 7.41
C LEU A 81 17.15 22.33 5.91
#